data_AF-A0A4P9ZSR0-F1
#
_entry.id   AF-A0A4P9ZSR0-F1
#
_cell.length_a   1.000
_cell.length_b   1.000
_cell.length_c   1.000
_cell.angle_alpha   90.00
_cell.angle_beta   90.00
_cell.angle_gamma   90.00
#
_symmetry.space_group_name_H-M   'P 1'
#
loop_
_entity.id
_entity.type
_entity.pdbx_description
1 polymer ?
#
loop_
_entity_poly.entity_id
_entity_poly.type
_entity_poly.pdbx_seq_one_letter_code
_entity_poly.pdbx_strand_id
1 'polypeptide(L)'
;CSEIRVRREIRQLSPQERRDFFQAIRVLNQGAPPTEWDQLAVLHVSLNHTIHGNSFFLPFHRRYVYEMENRIREMIPGFAIPYWDWSIDAYDAASSEVFRGTNDWLGSQGQCLSDGAFAGFDVFYSQEGIRPHCLSRQFNMGSQIGYLYPPAALHNTMLRTVTYDQFRSSLEIGPHATVHRNLGGDMNTLSAPNDPIFWLHHSFIDKLWSEWQTLPGRFYLYDG
;
A
#
# COMPACT_ATOMS: atom_id res chain seq x y z
N CYS A 1 3.14 -11.60 24.93
CA CYS A 1 2.14 -10.85 24.13
C CYS A 1 0.75 -11.13 24.68
N SER A 2 -0.01 -10.09 25.05
CA SER A 2 -1.39 -10.21 25.52
C SER A 2 -2.42 -10.09 24.40
N GLU A 3 -2.02 -9.60 23.21
CA GLU A 3 -2.87 -9.45 22.04
C GLU A 3 -2.03 -9.74 20.77
N ILE A 4 -2.57 -10.53 19.85
CA ILE A 4 -1.98 -10.79 18.52
C ILE A 4 -2.87 -10.09 17.50
N ARG A 5 -2.26 -9.24 16.67
CA ARG A 5 -2.94 -8.55 15.57
C ARG A 5 -2.88 -9.43 14.33
N VAL A 6 -4.02 -9.64 13.67
CA VAL A 6 -4.10 -10.47 12.46
C VAL A 6 -4.51 -9.58 11.29
N ARG A 7 -3.56 -9.32 10.39
CA ARG A 7 -3.85 -8.68 9.10
C ARG A 7 -4.53 -9.70 8.20
N ARG A 8 -5.67 -9.32 7.62
CA ARG A 8 -6.49 -10.17 6.73
C ARG A 8 -6.46 -9.62 5.32
N GLU A 9 -6.75 -10.47 4.35
CA GLU A 9 -6.95 -10.01 2.98
C GLU A 9 -8.22 -9.15 2.92
N ILE A 10 -8.22 -8.03 2.18
CA ILE A 10 -9.32 -7.05 2.21
C ILE A 10 -10.71 -7.63 1.86
N ARG A 11 -10.78 -8.67 1.03
CA ARG A 11 -12.04 -9.34 0.65
C ARG A 11 -12.60 -10.21 1.77
N GLN A 12 -11.79 -10.53 2.77
CA GLN A 12 -12.24 -11.24 3.97
C GLN A 12 -12.92 -10.31 4.99
N LEU A 13 -12.78 -8.99 4.82
CA LEU A 13 -13.47 -8.01 5.65
C LEU A 13 -14.92 -7.89 5.20
N SER A 14 -15.82 -7.73 6.16
CA SER A 14 -17.21 -7.35 5.88
C SER A 14 -17.26 -5.94 5.26
N PRO A 15 -18.35 -5.61 4.53
CA PRO A 15 -18.56 -4.26 4.02
C PRO A 15 -18.50 -3.18 5.12
N GLN A 16 -18.92 -3.49 6.35
CA GLN A 16 -18.85 -2.54 7.46
C GLN A 16 -17.41 -2.32 7.93
N GLU A 17 -16.62 -3.38 8.11
CA GLU A 17 -15.21 -3.25 8.49
C GLU A 17 -14.41 -2.43 7.45
N ARG A 18 -14.71 -2.59 6.16
CA ARG A 18 -14.10 -1.76 5.10
C ARG A 18 -14.52 -0.29 5.23
N ARG A 19 -15.82 -0.02 5.43
CA ARG A 19 -16.31 1.36 5.62
C ARG A 19 -15.71 2.03 6.85
N ASP A 20 -15.62 1.33 7.98
CA ASP A 20 -15.03 1.87 9.21
C ASP A 20 -13.56 2.23 8.98
N PHE A 21 -12.80 1.33 8.33
CA PHE A 21 -11.42 1.59 7.95
C PHE A 21 -11.27 2.83 7.05
N PHE A 22 -12.06 2.93 5.97
CA PHE A 22 -11.99 4.06 5.05
C PHE A 22 -12.45 5.37 5.69
N GLN A 23 -13.43 5.31 6.59
CA GLN A 23 -13.85 6.45 7.38
C GLN A 23 -12.73 6.92 8.33
N ALA A 24 -12.00 6.01 8.97
CA ALA A 24 -10.85 6.37 9.79
C ALA A 24 -9.76 7.10 8.98
N ILE A 25 -9.48 6.65 7.75
CA ILE A 25 -8.57 7.38 6.85
C ILE A 25 -9.09 8.79 6.54
N ARG A 26 -10.39 8.93 6.25
CA ARG A 26 -11.00 10.25 6.03
C ARG A 26 -10.87 11.16 7.26
N VAL A 27 -10.97 10.64 8.47
CA VAL A 27 -10.77 11.41 9.71
C VAL A 27 -9.32 11.89 9.84
N LEU A 28 -8.33 11.07 9.50
CA LEU A 28 -6.91 11.48 9.52
C LEU A 28 -6.60 12.60 8.51
N ASN A 29 -7.43 12.74 7.48
CA ASN A 29 -7.34 13.78 6.47
C ASN A 29 -8.27 14.99 6.73
N GLN A 30 -8.75 15.18 7.97
CA GLN A 30 -9.54 16.35 8.36
C GLN A 30 -8.69 17.38 9.09
N GLY A 31 -9.11 18.65 9.02
CA GLY A 31 -8.48 19.77 9.73
C GLY A 31 -7.69 20.70 8.81
N ALA A 32 -6.88 21.57 9.41
CA ALA A 32 -6.02 22.48 8.66
C ALA A 32 -4.78 21.71 8.16
N PRO A 33 -4.41 21.81 6.87
CA PRO A 33 -3.23 21.13 6.36
C PRO A 33 -1.93 21.75 6.92
N PRO A 34 -0.83 20.97 7.02
CA PRO A 34 -0.76 19.54 6.71
C PRO A 34 -1.49 18.69 7.78
N THR A 35 -2.45 17.89 7.33
CA THR A 35 -3.22 16.96 8.17
C THR A 35 -2.35 15.80 8.63
N GLU A 36 -2.85 14.94 9.52
CA GLU A 36 -2.12 13.72 9.88
C GLU A 36 -1.88 12.83 8.66
N TRP A 37 -2.83 12.79 7.72
CA TRP A 37 -2.69 12.07 6.46
C TRP A 37 -1.58 12.68 5.58
N ASP A 38 -1.55 14.01 5.42
CA ASP A 38 -0.52 14.69 4.60
C ASP A 38 0.89 14.46 5.16
N GLN A 39 1.05 14.39 6.48
CA GLN A 39 2.34 14.16 7.12
C GLN A 39 2.96 12.81 6.75
N LEU A 40 2.13 11.80 6.44
CA LEU A 40 2.60 10.49 5.98
C LEU A 40 3.29 10.63 4.61
N ALA A 41 2.66 11.32 3.66
CA ALA A 41 3.25 11.60 2.36
C ALA A 41 4.52 12.47 2.47
N VAL A 42 4.50 13.51 3.31
CA VAL A 42 5.68 14.36 3.58
C VAL A 42 6.87 13.52 4.07
N LEU A 43 6.64 12.64 5.03
CA LEU A 43 7.68 11.78 5.59
C LEU A 43 8.30 10.90 4.49
N HIS A 44 7.45 10.22 3.71
CA HIS A 44 7.90 9.31 2.66
C HIS A 44 8.69 10.03 1.56
N VAL A 45 8.24 11.20 1.11
CA VAL A 45 8.97 12.04 0.15
C VAL A 45 10.33 12.47 0.72
N SER A 46 10.36 12.95 1.98
CA SER A 46 11.58 13.47 2.61
C SER A 46 12.66 12.41 2.84
N LEU A 47 12.26 11.15 3.02
CA LEU A 47 13.16 10.05 3.33
C LEU A 47 13.47 9.17 2.12
N ASN A 48 13.01 9.50 0.92
CA ASN A 48 13.09 8.64 -0.27
C ASN A 48 14.45 7.93 -0.45
N HIS A 49 15.56 8.67 -0.43
CA HIS A 49 16.90 8.11 -0.63
C HIS A 49 17.37 7.20 0.52
N THR A 50 16.75 7.31 1.69
CA THR A 50 17.03 6.48 2.86
C THR A 50 16.17 5.22 2.87
N ILE A 51 14.98 5.23 2.26
CA ILE A 51 13.97 4.16 2.42
C ILE A 51 13.76 3.32 1.16
N HIS A 52 14.41 3.65 0.03
CA HIS A 52 14.36 2.90 -1.22
C HIS A 52 15.75 2.55 -1.73
N GLY A 53 15.85 1.42 -2.46
CA GLY A 53 17.06 0.97 -3.14
C GLY A 53 18.16 0.46 -2.21
N ASN A 54 17.87 0.28 -0.92
CA ASN A 54 18.83 -0.14 0.10
C ASN A 54 18.16 -1.02 1.17
N SER A 55 18.94 -1.58 2.12
CA SER A 55 18.42 -2.50 3.14
C SER A 55 17.28 -1.98 4.02
N PHE A 56 17.07 -0.68 4.16
CA PHE A 56 15.99 -0.14 4.97
C PHE A 56 14.61 -0.32 4.34
N PHE A 57 14.50 -0.63 3.04
CA PHE A 57 13.23 -0.71 2.33
C PHE A 57 12.16 -1.53 3.07
N LEU A 58 12.41 -2.81 3.37
CA LEU A 58 11.39 -3.65 4.02
C LEU A 58 11.15 -3.28 5.50
N PRO A 59 12.18 -3.10 6.36
CA PRO A 59 11.98 -2.69 7.75
C PRO A 59 11.26 -1.35 7.89
N PHE A 60 11.62 -0.35 7.08
CA PHE A 60 10.99 0.96 7.12
C PHE A 60 9.51 0.83 6.75
N HIS A 61 9.17 0.19 5.62
CA HIS A 61 7.79 0.06 5.20
C HIS A 61 6.95 -0.80 6.15
N ARG A 62 7.52 -1.85 6.76
CA ARG A 62 6.87 -2.60 7.85
C ARG A 62 6.51 -1.69 9.02
N ARG A 63 7.47 -0.88 9.49
CA ARG A 63 7.24 0.07 10.58
C ARG A 63 6.25 1.15 10.17
N TYR A 64 6.30 1.62 8.93
CA TYR A 64 5.45 2.66 8.40
C TYR A 64 3.97 2.22 8.38
N VAL A 65 3.68 1.02 7.87
CA VAL A 65 2.33 0.42 7.94
C VAL A 65 1.90 0.21 9.39
N TYR A 66 2.81 -0.23 10.27
CA TYR A 66 2.50 -0.40 11.70
C TYR A 66 2.13 0.92 12.40
N GLU A 67 2.79 2.03 12.05
CA GLU A 67 2.49 3.35 12.59
C GLU A 67 1.16 3.91 12.10
N MET A 68 0.80 3.65 10.85
CA MET A 68 -0.54 3.95 10.33
C MET A 68 -1.61 3.09 11.01
N GLU A 69 -1.33 1.80 11.23
CA GLU A 69 -2.22 0.89 11.95
C GLU A 69 -2.50 1.40 13.37
N ASN A 70 -1.48 1.89 14.09
CA ASN A 70 -1.67 2.44 15.43
C ASN A 70 -2.55 3.68 15.45
N ARG A 71 -2.42 4.59 14.48
CA ARG A 71 -3.30 5.77 14.34
C ARG A 71 -4.75 5.36 14.15
N ILE A 72 -5.00 4.37 13.29
CA ILE A 72 -6.37 3.87 13.07
C ILE A 72 -6.91 3.15 14.30
N ARG A 73 -6.06 2.45 15.07
CA ARG A 73 -6.46 1.77 16.30
C ARG A 73 -6.97 2.71 17.39
N GLU A 74 -6.61 3.99 17.36
CA GLU A 74 -7.19 4.99 18.26
C GLU A 74 -8.69 5.19 18.02
N MET A 75 -9.16 4.94 16.78
CA MET A 75 -10.57 5.00 16.38
C MET A 75 -11.24 3.62 16.37
N ILE A 76 -10.49 2.56 16.04
CA ILE A 76 -11.00 1.19 15.86
C ILE A 76 -10.16 0.22 16.70
N PRO A 77 -10.57 -0.08 17.96
CA PRO A 77 -9.84 -1.00 18.81
C PRO A 77 -9.64 -2.38 18.17
N GLY A 78 -8.43 -2.94 18.28
CA GLY A 78 -8.10 -4.24 17.69
C GLY A 78 -7.85 -4.21 16.18
N PHE A 79 -7.94 -3.05 15.52
CA PHE A 79 -7.69 -2.93 14.09
C PHE A 79 -6.29 -3.40 13.68
N ALA A 80 -6.23 -3.99 12.50
CA ALA A 80 -5.01 -4.36 11.79
C ALA A 80 -5.22 -4.02 10.31
N ILE A 81 -4.24 -3.36 9.68
CA ILE A 81 -4.39 -2.94 8.28
C ILE A 81 -4.55 -4.18 7.40
N PRO A 82 -5.60 -4.26 6.56
CA PRO A 82 -5.75 -5.36 5.63
C PRO A 82 -4.71 -5.27 4.52
N TYR A 83 -4.39 -6.41 3.90
CA TYR A 83 -3.57 -6.43 2.69
C TYR A 83 -4.45 -6.65 1.46
N TRP A 84 -4.02 -6.09 0.33
CA TRP A 84 -4.58 -6.44 -0.98
C TRP A 84 -3.68 -7.48 -1.63
N ASP A 85 -4.17 -8.71 -1.71
CA ASP A 85 -3.48 -9.75 -2.46
C ASP A 85 -3.76 -9.55 -3.95
N TRP A 86 -2.96 -8.68 -4.55
CA TRP A 86 -3.03 -8.36 -5.98
C TRP A 86 -2.58 -9.53 -6.87
N SER A 87 -2.00 -10.59 -6.31
CA SER A 87 -1.60 -11.75 -7.10
C SER A 87 -2.81 -12.56 -7.58
N ILE A 88 -3.92 -12.49 -6.84
CA ILE A 88 -5.20 -13.11 -7.21
C ILE A 88 -5.78 -12.46 -8.47
N ASP A 89 -5.55 -11.15 -8.65
CA ASP A 89 -6.04 -10.39 -9.81
C ASP A 89 -5.00 -10.26 -10.92
N ALA A 90 -3.88 -10.98 -10.85
CA ALA A 90 -2.69 -10.68 -11.65
C ALA A 90 -2.92 -10.60 -13.18
N TYR A 91 -3.85 -11.40 -13.68
CA TYR A 91 -4.17 -11.47 -15.12
C TYR A 91 -5.28 -10.51 -15.56
N ASP A 92 -6.08 -10.00 -14.62
CA ASP A 92 -7.18 -9.08 -14.89
C ASP A 92 -7.39 -8.15 -13.69
N ALA A 93 -6.38 -7.34 -13.40
CA ALA A 93 -6.43 -6.44 -12.25
C ALA A 93 -7.55 -5.39 -12.36
N ALA A 94 -8.05 -5.15 -13.58
CA ALA A 94 -9.13 -4.19 -13.82
C ALA A 94 -10.48 -4.68 -13.28
N SER A 95 -10.70 -5.98 -13.18
CA SER A 95 -11.93 -6.55 -12.62
C SER A 95 -11.88 -6.78 -11.11
N SER A 96 -10.74 -6.46 -10.46
CA SER A 96 -10.58 -6.61 -9.02
C SER A 96 -11.67 -5.87 -8.24
N GLU A 97 -12.27 -6.54 -7.26
CA GLU A 97 -13.31 -5.93 -6.41
C GLU A 97 -12.80 -4.69 -5.67
N VAL A 98 -11.49 -4.61 -5.44
CA VAL A 98 -10.81 -3.49 -4.81
C VAL A 98 -11.12 -2.17 -5.50
N PHE A 99 -11.32 -2.20 -6.83
CA PHE A 99 -11.60 -1.02 -7.65
C PHE A 99 -13.09 -0.78 -7.92
N ARG A 100 -14.00 -1.49 -7.25
CA ARG A 100 -15.44 -1.22 -7.37
C ARG A 100 -15.75 0.20 -6.87
N GLY A 101 -16.63 0.88 -7.59
CA GLY A 101 -17.05 2.25 -7.29
C GLY A 101 -18.03 2.40 -6.11
N THR A 102 -18.27 1.37 -5.30
CA THR A 102 -19.14 1.47 -4.12
C THR A 102 -18.36 1.95 -2.90
N ASN A 103 -19.04 2.60 -1.95
CA ASN A 103 -18.40 3.23 -0.78
C ASN A 103 -17.72 2.26 0.21
N ASP A 104 -17.85 0.94 0.00
CA ASP A 104 -17.13 -0.09 0.74
C ASP A 104 -15.91 -0.66 -0.02
N TRP A 105 -15.54 -0.05 -1.15
CA TRP A 105 -14.35 -0.36 -1.95
C TRP A 105 -13.57 0.92 -2.30
N LEU A 106 -12.34 0.79 -2.82
CA LEU A 106 -11.42 1.91 -2.94
C LEU A 106 -11.73 2.85 -4.11
N GLY A 107 -12.63 2.49 -5.03
CA GLY A 107 -12.91 3.25 -6.25
C GLY A 107 -11.97 2.88 -7.40
N SER A 108 -12.34 3.30 -8.60
CA SER A 108 -11.71 2.89 -9.85
C SER A 108 -10.48 3.75 -10.20
N GLN A 109 -10.52 4.48 -11.31
CA GLN A 109 -9.48 5.39 -11.76
C GLN A 109 -10.06 6.73 -12.20
N GLY A 110 -9.23 7.77 -12.20
CA GLY A 110 -9.56 9.10 -12.68
C GLY A 110 -8.44 10.09 -12.39
N GLN A 111 -8.38 11.16 -13.20
CA GLN A 111 -7.54 12.33 -12.89
C GLN A 111 -7.83 12.85 -11.47
N CYS A 112 -9.13 12.95 -11.15
CA CYS A 112 -9.65 12.95 -9.79
C CYS A 112 -10.51 11.72 -9.61
N LEU A 113 -10.36 11.02 -8.48
CA LEU A 113 -11.22 9.90 -8.14
C LEU A 113 -12.66 10.37 -7.89
N SER A 114 -13.61 9.79 -8.62
CA SER A 114 -15.03 10.21 -8.62
C SER A 114 -15.99 9.16 -8.07
N ASP A 115 -15.49 7.97 -7.70
CA ASP A 115 -16.27 6.86 -7.17
C ASP A 115 -15.57 6.18 -5.97
N GLY A 116 -16.26 5.20 -5.38
CA GLY A 116 -15.76 4.46 -4.24
C GLY A 116 -15.67 5.28 -2.94
N ALA A 117 -15.07 4.68 -1.93
CA ALA A 117 -14.96 5.26 -0.59
C ALA A 117 -14.15 6.58 -0.56
N PHE A 118 -13.34 6.85 -1.59
CA PHE A 118 -12.45 8.00 -1.68
C PHE A 118 -12.81 8.96 -2.83
N ALA A 119 -14.04 8.88 -3.35
CA ALA A 119 -14.57 9.92 -4.23
C ALA A 119 -14.45 11.31 -3.57
N GLY A 120 -13.91 12.28 -4.30
CA GLY A 120 -13.70 13.66 -3.80
C GLY A 120 -12.75 13.75 -2.61
N PHE A 121 -11.77 12.83 -2.50
CA PHE A 121 -10.72 12.89 -1.49
C PHE A 121 -9.59 13.81 -1.96
N ASP A 122 -9.36 14.91 -1.25
CA ASP A 122 -8.30 15.88 -1.56
C ASP A 122 -7.07 15.65 -0.70
N VAL A 123 -5.88 15.92 -1.24
CA VAL A 123 -4.58 15.81 -0.58
C VAL A 123 -3.80 17.12 -0.76
N PHE A 124 -2.96 17.49 0.21
CA PHE A 124 -2.30 18.80 0.24
C PHE A 124 -0.88 18.78 -0.32
N TYR A 125 -0.21 17.63 -0.29
CA TYR A 125 1.21 17.48 -0.58
C TYR A 125 1.45 16.55 -1.77
N SER A 126 2.51 16.81 -2.54
CA SER A 126 2.99 15.96 -3.63
C SER A 126 4.51 15.77 -3.54
N GLN A 127 5.08 14.96 -4.44
CA GLN A 127 6.54 14.85 -4.56
C GLN A 127 7.27 16.18 -4.88
N GLU A 128 6.54 17.19 -5.35
CA GLU A 128 7.05 18.54 -5.67
C GLU A 128 6.93 19.52 -4.49
N GLY A 129 6.37 19.08 -3.36
CA GLY A 129 6.10 19.92 -2.19
C GLY A 129 4.61 20.19 -1.99
N ILE A 130 4.28 21.38 -1.50
CA ILE A 130 2.88 21.77 -1.29
C ILE A 130 2.21 21.96 -2.65
N ARG A 131 1.25 21.09 -2.93
CA ARG A 131 0.45 21.10 -4.16
C ARG A 131 -0.91 20.48 -3.85
N PRO A 132 -1.90 21.28 -3.45
CA PRO A 132 -3.25 20.76 -3.21
C PRO A 132 -3.86 20.20 -4.50
N HIS A 133 -4.37 18.99 -4.45
CA HIS A 133 -5.04 18.32 -5.56
C HIS A 133 -5.97 17.21 -5.05
N CYS A 134 -6.88 16.77 -5.92
CA CYS A 134 -7.67 15.58 -5.68
C CYS A 134 -6.78 14.32 -5.79
N LEU A 135 -7.12 13.27 -5.05
CA LEU A 135 -6.50 11.96 -5.19
C LEU A 135 -6.64 11.44 -6.62
N SER A 136 -5.52 11.06 -7.22
CA SER A 136 -5.45 10.62 -8.62
C SER A 136 -5.05 9.16 -8.74
N ARG A 137 -5.77 8.40 -9.57
CA ARG A 137 -5.36 7.07 -10.05
C ARG A 137 -5.46 7.07 -11.57
N GLN A 138 -4.37 6.77 -12.25
CA GLN A 138 -4.30 6.85 -13.72
C GLN A 138 -3.70 5.57 -14.26
N PHE A 139 -4.52 4.53 -14.34
CA PHE A 139 -4.04 3.19 -14.64
C PHE A 139 -3.24 3.17 -15.94
N ASN A 140 -1.96 2.79 -15.89
CA ASN A 140 -1.07 2.85 -17.05
C ASN A 140 -1.25 4.13 -17.90
N MET A 141 -1.16 5.30 -17.26
CA MET A 141 -1.35 6.61 -17.90
C MET A 141 -2.77 6.83 -18.47
N GLY A 142 -3.80 6.30 -17.79
CA GLY A 142 -5.22 6.52 -18.12
C GLY A 142 -5.83 5.50 -19.08
N SER A 143 -5.20 4.33 -19.23
CA SER A 143 -5.71 3.19 -19.99
C SER A 143 -6.36 2.15 -19.07
N GLN A 144 -5.80 0.94 -19.00
CA GLN A 144 -6.24 -0.14 -18.11
C GLN A 144 -5.08 -0.55 -17.22
N ILE A 145 -5.37 -0.96 -15.99
CA ILE A 145 -4.33 -1.44 -15.08
C ILE A 145 -3.66 -2.67 -15.68
N GLY A 146 -2.33 -2.64 -15.73
CA GLY A 146 -1.54 -3.69 -16.38
C GLY A 146 -1.50 -4.97 -15.55
N TYR A 147 -0.93 -6.02 -16.14
CA TYR A 147 -0.66 -7.27 -15.44
C TYR A 147 0.15 -7.04 -14.16
N LEU A 148 -0.25 -7.75 -13.10
CA LEU A 148 0.48 -7.81 -11.84
C LEU A 148 1.17 -9.17 -11.73
N TYR A 149 1.92 -9.40 -10.65
CA TYR A 149 2.67 -10.65 -10.51
C TYR A 149 1.74 -11.77 -10.01
N PRO A 150 1.60 -12.90 -10.74
CA PRO A 150 0.79 -14.03 -10.29
C PRO A 150 1.47 -14.78 -9.14
N PRO A 151 0.73 -15.61 -8.37
CA PRO A 151 1.28 -16.34 -7.22
C PRO A 151 2.52 -17.17 -7.57
N ALA A 152 2.53 -17.80 -8.75
CA ALA A 152 3.66 -18.60 -9.22
C ALA A 152 4.95 -17.77 -9.39
N ALA A 153 4.83 -16.51 -9.86
CA ALA A 153 5.99 -15.63 -10.00
C ALA A 153 6.53 -15.20 -8.63
N LEU A 154 5.65 -14.90 -7.67
CA LEU A 154 6.05 -14.53 -6.30
C LEU A 154 6.69 -15.71 -5.57
N HIS A 155 6.12 -16.90 -5.72
CA HIS A 155 6.70 -18.12 -5.18
C HIS A 155 8.12 -18.38 -5.73
N ASN A 156 8.31 -18.14 -7.03
CA ASN A 156 9.63 -18.25 -7.66
C ASN A 156 10.64 -17.25 -7.07
N THR A 157 10.24 -15.99 -6.88
CA THR A 157 11.06 -14.98 -6.19
C THR A 157 11.43 -15.41 -4.78
N MET A 158 10.47 -15.94 -4.01
CA MET A 158 10.74 -16.44 -2.65
C MET A 158 11.77 -17.55 -2.66
N LEU A 159 11.67 -18.54 -3.54
CA LEU A 159 12.57 -19.69 -3.52
C LEU A 159 13.98 -19.37 -4.05
N ARG A 160 14.10 -18.51 -5.06
CA ARG A 160 15.38 -18.23 -5.74
C ARG A 160 16.29 -17.24 -5.01
N THR A 161 15.75 -16.48 -4.08
CA THR A 161 16.50 -15.46 -3.32
C THR A 161 17.01 -16.08 -2.02
N VAL A 162 18.31 -15.98 -1.78
CA VAL A 162 18.97 -16.62 -0.63
C VAL A 162 19.45 -15.61 0.42
N THR A 163 19.79 -14.38 0.01
CA THR A 163 20.09 -13.28 0.92
C THR A 163 18.91 -12.32 1.05
N TYR A 164 18.90 -11.50 2.10
CA TYR A 164 17.86 -10.51 2.30
C TYR A 164 17.93 -9.44 1.21
N ASP A 165 19.13 -8.99 0.83
CA ASP A 165 19.32 -7.99 -0.22
C ASP A 165 18.78 -8.47 -1.58
N GLN A 166 19.05 -9.73 -1.95
CA GLN A 166 18.50 -10.33 -3.17
C GLN A 166 16.97 -10.36 -3.17
N PHE A 167 16.36 -10.76 -2.04
CA PHE A 167 14.91 -10.81 -1.90
C PHE A 167 14.29 -9.42 -1.96
N ARG A 168 14.78 -8.50 -1.12
CA ARG A 168 14.37 -7.11 -1.03
C ARG A 168 14.46 -6.42 -2.39
N SER A 169 15.61 -6.48 -3.03
CA SER A 169 15.85 -5.87 -4.34
C SER A 169 14.91 -6.45 -5.40
N SER A 170 14.77 -7.78 -5.48
CA SER A 170 13.85 -8.42 -6.41
C SER A 170 12.39 -8.01 -6.18
N LEU A 171 11.98 -7.85 -4.91
CA LEU A 171 10.62 -7.47 -4.56
C LEU A 171 10.35 -5.99 -4.87
N GLU A 172 11.30 -5.11 -4.55
CA GLU A 172 11.23 -3.66 -4.73
C GLU A 172 11.15 -3.25 -6.20
N ILE A 173 12.07 -3.76 -7.04
CA ILE A 173 12.15 -3.39 -8.47
C ILE A 173 11.12 -4.13 -9.33
N GLY A 174 10.65 -5.28 -8.86
CA GLY A 174 9.71 -6.14 -9.58
C GLY A 174 8.26 -5.84 -9.18
N PRO A 175 7.64 -6.70 -8.34
CA PRO A 175 6.22 -6.60 -8.01
C PRO A 175 5.81 -5.27 -7.37
N HIS A 176 6.60 -4.73 -6.43
CA HIS A 176 6.31 -3.44 -5.78
C HIS A 176 6.25 -2.31 -6.82
N ALA A 177 7.33 -2.10 -7.59
CA ALA A 177 7.36 -1.08 -8.62
C ALA A 177 6.28 -1.28 -9.69
N THR A 178 5.94 -2.52 -10.05
CA THR A 178 4.86 -2.80 -11.01
C THR A 178 3.49 -2.34 -10.50
N VAL A 179 3.14 -2.58 -9.24
CA VAL A 179 1.86 -2.09 -8.69
C VAL A 179 1.81 -0.57 -8.69
N HIS A 180 2.88 0.10 -8.21
CA HIS A 180 2.99 1.55 -8.22
C HIS A 180 2.81 2.16 -9.62
N ARG A 181 3.57 1.66 -10.60
CA ARG A 181 3.48 2.13 -11.99
C ARG A 181 2.11 1.88 -12.61
N ASN A 182 1.56 0.68 -12.41
CA ASN A 182 0.32 0.29 -13.06
C ASN A 182 -0.90 1.03 -12.51
N LEU A 183 -0.90 1.41 -11.22
CA LEU A 183 -1.94 2.25 -10.63
C LEU A 183 -1.86 3.71 -11.13
N GLY A 184 -0.64 4.22 -11.35
CA GLY A 184 -0.44 5.59 -11.84
C GLY A 184 -0.93 6.66 -10.86
N GLY A 185 -1.08 7.89 -11.32
CA GLY A 185 -1.49 9.02 -10.47
C GLY A 185 -0.54 9.18 -9.28
N ASP A 186 -1.10 9.39 -8.08
CA ASP A 186 -0.32 9.50 -6.84
C ASP A 186 0.54 8.26 -6.58
N MET A 187 0.02 7.07 -6.89
CA MET A 187 0.73 5.81 -6.69
C MET A 187 2.02 5.68 -7.53
N ASN A 188 2.22 6.48 -8.57
CA ASN A 188 3.44 6.48 -9.37
C ASN A 188 4.38 7.65 -9.04
N THR A 189 4.34 8.15 -7.80
CA THR A 189 5.15 9.26 -7.30
C THR A 189 5.76 8.95 -5.94
N LEU A 190 6.67 9.81 -5.46
CA LEU A 190 7.15 9.71 -4.07
C LEU A 190 6.07 10.05 -3.02
N SER A 191 4.97 10.68 -3.42
CA SER A 191 3.81 10.92 -2.57
C SER A 191 2.75 9.81 -2.65
N ALA A 192 3.11 8.61 -3.11
CA ALA A 192 2.22 7.44 -3.17
C ALA A 192 1.42 7.15 -1.88
N PRO A 193 1.92 7.42 -0.66
CA PRO A 193 1.10 7.28 0.56
C PRO A 193 -0.18 8.14 0.60
N ASN A 194 -0.31 9.14 -0.28
CA ASN A 194 -1.55 9.89 -0.48
C ASN A 194 -2.73 8.99 -0.86
N ASP A 195 -2.46 7.88 -1.56
CA ASP A 195 -3.48 6.92 -1.97
C ASP A 195 -3.71 5.87 -0.89
N PRO A 196 -4.93 5.72 -0.36
CA PRO A 196 -5.27 4.67 0.60
C PRO A 196 -4.84 3.26 0.19
N ILE A 197 -4.80 2.94 -1.10
CA ILE A 197 -4.37 1.62 -1.59
C ILE A 197 -2.88 1.33 -1.31
N PHE A 198 -2.06 2.35 -1.11
CA PHE A 198 -0.65 2.24 -0.72
C PHE A 198 -0.49 1.34 0.51
N TRP A 199 -1.33 1.54 1.53
CA TRP A 199 -1.23 0.84 2.81
C TRP A 199 -1.58 -0.64 2.68
N LEU A 200 -2.53 -0.97 1.82
CA LEU A 200 -2.91 -2.36 1.52
C LEU A 200 -1.83 -3.05 0.69
N HIS A 201 -1.26 -2.33 -0.29
CA HIS A 201 -0.15 -2.81 -1.11
C HIS A 201 1.07 -3.12 -0.24
N HIS A 202 1.50 -2.15 0.59
CA HIS A 202 2.66 -2.31 1.46
C HIS A 202 2.42 -3.31 2.60
N SER A 203 1.18 -3.48 3.06
CA SER A 203 0.85 -4.60 3.95
C SER A 203 1.00 -5.96 3.25
N PHE A 204 0.77 -6.06 1.94
CA PHE A 204 1.03 -7.29 1.20
C PHE A 204 2.53 -7.51 0.95
N ILE A 205 3.28 -6.45 0.63
CA ILE A 205 4.76 -6.51 0.57
C ILE A 205 5.34 -7.02 1.88
N ASP A 206 4.84 -6.50 3.01
CA ASP A 206 5.23 -6.92 4.35
C ASP A 206 4.89 -8.40 4.63
N LYS A 207 3.71 -8.85 4.21
CA LYS A 207 3.31 -10.26 4.28
C LYS A 207 4.28 -11.15 3.50
N LEU A 208 4.62 -10.79 2.25
CA LEU A 208 5.56 -11.55 1.43
C LEU A 208 6.94 -11.65 2.09
N TRP A 209 7.41 -10.57 2.72
CA TRP A 209 8.66 -10.60 3.49
C TRP A 209 8.55 -11.50 4.72
N SER A 210 7.44 -11.41 5.48
CA SER A 210 7.19 -12.30 6.62
C SER A 210 7.20 -13.77 6.19
N GLU A 211 6.57 -14.12 5.07
CA GLU A 211 6.59 -15.48 4.52
C GLU A 211 7.99 -15.93 4.14
N TRP A 212 8.77 -15.06 3.49
CA TRP A 212 10.18 -15.35 3.16
C TRP A 212 11.04 -15.59 4.41
N GLN A 213 10.80 -14.84 5.49
CA GLN A 213 11.50 -15.02 6.77
C GLN A 213 11.17 -16.37 7.44
N THR A 214 10.03 -16.98 7.14
CA THR A 214 9.68 -18.32 7.66
C THR A 214 10.45 -19.46 6.99
N LEU A 215 11.11 -19.20 5.85
CA LEU A 215 11.91 -20.22 5.17
C LEU A 215 13.20 -20.51 5.95
N PRO A 216 13.74 -21.75 5.88
CA PRO A 216 14.87 -22.17 6.71
C PRO A 216 16.09 -21.24 6.60
N GLY A 217 16.59 -20.77 7.75
CA GLY A 217 17.80 -19.95 7.84
C GLY A 217 17.64 -18.48 7.46
N ARG A 218 16.42 -17.99 7.17
CA ARG A 218 16.22 -16.64 6.63
C ARG A 218 15.76 -15.58 7.61
N PHE A 219 15.23 -15.98 8.77
CA PHE A 219 14.59 -15.07 9.72
C PHE A 219 15.48 -13.88 10.17
N TYR A 220 16.77 -14.14 10.40
CA TYR A 220 17.75 -13.15 10.88
C TYR A 220 18.62 -12.55 9.76
N LEU A 221 18.36 -12.86 8.49
CA LEU A 221 19.15 -12.30 7.40
C LEU A 221 18.86 -10.81 7.23
N TYR A 222 19.93 -10.03 7.15
CA TYR A 222 19.90 -8.60 6.94
C TYR A 222 21.24 -8.12 6.34
N ASP A 223 21.24 -7.86 5.03
CA ASP A 223 22.38 -7.37 4.23
C ASP A 223 21.92 -6.27 3.24
N GLY A 224 22.89 -5.59 2.60
CA GLY A 224 22.64 -4.54 1.59
C GLY A 224 22.37 -3.15 2.12
#